data_AF-A0AAW2CI26-F1
#
_entry.id   AF-A0AAW2CI26-F1
#
_cell.length_a   1.000
_cell.length_b   1.000
_cell.length_c   1.000
_cell.angle_alpha   90.00
_cell.angle_beta   90.00
_cell.angle_gamma   90.00
#
_symmetry.space_group_name_H-M   'P 1'
#
loop_
_entity.id
_entity.type
_entity.pdbx_description
1 polymer ?
#
loop_
_entity_poly.entity_id
_entity_poly.type
_entity_poly.pdbx_seq_one_letter_code
_entity_poly.pdbx_strand_id
1 'polypeptide(L)'
;MPLLTVRGRRIGCRRLHAQTAAVRNLMGSVTNTQALRFAVFVARFNEIITKRLLEGALSTFNHYSVLEDNIDVVWVPGSFEIGVAAERLGKSQKYHAILCVGAVIRGDTSHYDVVVNSAASGVLSAGLNSGVPCIFGVLTCDNMDQALNRAGGKSGNKGSETALTAGVAAIVFGDGSKSRLYPLTKRRSEGAIPIAANYRLVDAVVSNCINSNINKIYALTQCNSTSLNSHLSRAYSGLGPGREGLVEVIAAYQSPEYEGWFQGAADAVRRCLWVMEEYPVSEFLILPGHHLYKMDYQKIIEAHRNSKADITIAALGASRDQDPGFGFLTLNSENQVLEFRLKSESKPISFVSVSSLPLYSSSPMFKFWFYNNSGSFLRRFKSEIQEETSRKCNDIASCYSSMGIYLINKDTVVKLLREQFPKANDFASEVIPGAISIGMKVQGFIFNEYWEDMRSIEAFYQANMESTKKANIGFNFFDKESPMYTLPRCLPSTLITDAIITDSVIGGGCILNRCKIKGTVVGMRAKIQEGAVIEDSVIMGSDIYQMEDIQCGMSKKGIDIPIGIGEDTQIRKAIVDKNARIGKNVLIINKDNVQEGINEANGFIISGGIVVVLCSAVIPDGSIV
;
A
#
# COMPACT_ATOMS: atom_id res chain seq x y z
N MET A 1 26.64 -31.42 71.96
CA MET A 1 27.09 -30.17 71.31
C MET A 1 25.86 -29.36 70.89
N PRO A 2 25.83 -28.05 71.15
CA PRO A 2 24.58 -27.30 71.33
C PRO A 2 24.04 -26.61 70.07
N LEU A 3 22.78 -26.22 70.21
CA LEU A 3 21.90 -25.39 69.38
C LEU A 3 22.52 -24.13 68.74
N LEU A 4 22.06 -23.80 67.53
CA LEU A 4 22.01 -22.43 67.03
C LEU A 4 20.71 -22.19 66.27
N THR A 5 19.69 -21.80 67.03
CA THR A 5 18.45 -21.15 66.59
C THR A 5 18.72 -19.66 66.41
N VAL A 6 18.51 -19.10 65.22
CA VAL A 6 18.50 -17.64 65.01
C VAL A 6 17.07 -17.16 64.82
N ARG A 7 16.53 -16.56 65.88
CA ARG A 7 15.34 -15.70 65.88
C ARG A 7 15.69 -14.33 65.28
N GLY A 8 14.74 -13.74 64.56
CA GLY A 8 14.94 -12.57 63.72
C GLY A 8 15.15 -11.22 64.42
N ARG A 9 15.53 -10.24 63.61
CA ARG A 9 15.33 -8.81 63.84
C ARG A 9 14.70 -8.18 62.60
N ARG A 10 13.48 -7.66 62.75
CA ARG A 10 12.88 -6.70 61.82
C ARG A 10 13.71 -5.41 61.91
N ILE A 11 14.34 -5.02 60.82
CA ILE A 11 14.89 -3.67 60.65
C ILE A 11 13.96 -2.96 59.67
N GLY A 12 13.20 -2.00 60.19
CA GLY A 12 12.37 -1.12 59.37
C GLY A 12 13.26 -0.25 58.48
N CYS A 13 13.17 -0.45 57.17
CA CYS A 13 13.79 0.43 56.20
C CYS A 13 12.87 1.65 56.01
N ARG A 14 13.25 2.79 56.58
CA ARG A 14 12.70 4.11 56.25
C ARG A 14 12.99 4.37 54.76
N ARG A 15 11.94 4.47 53.93
CA ARG A 15 12.04 5.04 52.57
C ARG A 15 12.38 6.53 52.69
N LEU A 16 13.66 6.85 52.69
CA LEU A 16 14.15 8.17 52.30
C LEU A 16 13.90 8.32 50.80
N HIS A 17 12.89 9.12 50.44
CA HIS A 17 12.74 9.64 49.09
C HIS A 17 13.93 10.56 48.81
N ALA A 18 15.00 10.02 48.23
CA ALA A 18 15.94 10.82 47.49
C ALA A 18 15.23 11.24 46.19
N GLN A 19 14.69 12.45 46.15
CA GLN A 19 14.32 13.09 44.89
C GLN A 19 15.61 13.25 44.08
N THR A 20 15.78 12.43 43.04
CA THR A 20 16.84 12.61 42.06
C THR A 20 16.54 13.87 41.26
N ALA A 21 17.13 14.99 41.69
CA ALA A 21 17.22 16.22 40.92
C ALA A 21 18.19 16.03 39.74
N ALA A 22 17.79 15.26 38.73
CA ALA A 22 18.55 15.17 37.47
C ALA A 22 17.76 14.60 36.27
N VAL A 23 16.42 14.55 36.30
CA VAL A 23 15.65 14.33 35.07
C VAL A 23 15.24 15.69 34.52
N ARG A 24 16.03 16.21 33.57
CA ARG A 24 15.57 17.33 32.73
C ARG A 24 14.58 16.77 31.73
N ASN A 25 13.29 16.97 31.97
CA ASN A 25 12.28 16.82 30.93
C ASN A 25 12.42 18.02 29.98
N LEU A 26 13.07 17.79 28.84
CA LEU A 26 13.06 18.72 27.72
C LEU A 26 11.81 18.41 26.88
N MET A 27 10.68 19.03 27.21
CA MET A 27 9.55 19.11 26.27
C MET A 27 9.76 20.34 25.39
N GLY A 28 10.17 20.11 24.14
CA GLY A 28 10.08 21.12 23.10
C GLY A 28 8.62 21.41 22.76
N SER A 29 8.34 22.65 22.36
CA SER A 29 7.04 23.04 21.79
C SER A 29 6.98 22.53 20.34
N VAL A 30 5.91 21.81 19.98
CA VAL A 30 5.80 21.01 18.74
C VAL A 30 4.95 21.68 17.64
N THR A 31 4.40 22.88 17.91
CA THR A 31 3.40 23.53 17.05
C THR A 31 3.96 24.50 16.01
N ASN A 32 5.26 24.46 15.71
CA ASN A 32 5.90 25.48 14.87
C ASN A 32 6.78 24.88 13.78
N THR A 33 6.33 24.92 12.52
CA THR A 33 7.18 24.61 11.35
C THR A 33 8.38 25.55 11.22
N GLN A 34 8.39 26.67 11.96
CA GLN A 34 9.56 27.56 12.12
C GLN A 34 10.77 26.91 12.81
N ALA A 35 10.69 25.67 13.33
CA ALA A 35 11.84 24.98 13.92
C ALA A 35 12.52 23.99 12.95
N LEU A 36 11.90 23.66 11.81
CA LEU A 36 12.43 22.70 10.86
C LEU A 36 13.50 23.33 9.97
N ARG A 37 14.74 22.87 10.10
CA ARG A 37 15.84 23.16 9.18
C ARG A 37 15.91 22.21 8.00
N PHE A 38 16.07 22.77 6.81
CA PHE A 38 16.19 22.05 5.55
C PHE A 38 17.48 22.44 4.84
N ALA A 39 18.07 21.51 4.11
CA ALA A 39 19.09 21.83 3.12
C ALA A 39 18.54 21.58 1.72
N VAL A 40 18.84 22.47 0.77
CA VAL A 40 18.47 22.30 -0.64
C VAL A 40 19.74 22.19 -1.47
N PHE A 41 20.10 20.98 -1.87
CA PHE A 41 21.15 20.76 -2.85
C PHE A 41 20.63 21.05 -4.25
N VAL A 42 21.37 21.88 -4.99
CA VAL A 42 21.00 22.26 -6.36
C VAL A 42 22.15 21.99 -7.31
N ALA A 43 21.90 21.16 -8.32
CA ALA A 43 22.85 20.97 -9.41
C ALA A 43 22.97 22.25 -10.25
N ARG A 44 24.20 22.69 -10.51
CA ARG A 44 24.51 23.79 -11.43
C ARG A 44 24.28 23.40 -12.89
N PHE A 45 24.51 22.14 -13.23
CA PHE A 45 24.22 21.63 -14.57
C PHE A 45 22.71 21.71 -14.87
N ASN A 46 22.35 22.16 -16.08
CA ASN A 46 20.98 22.52 -16.48
C ASN A 46 20.34 23.62 -15.62
N GLU A 47 21.10 24.68 -15.31
CA GLU A 47 20.70 25.80 -14.44
C GLU A 47 19.34 26.44 -14.79
N ILE A 48 19.01 26.52 -16.08
CA ILE A 48 17.71 27.04 -16.57
C ILE A 48 16.53 26.28 -15.94
N ILE A 49 16.71 24.99 -15.69
CA ILE A 49 15.71 24.12 -15.08
C ILE A 49 15.87 24.12 -13.56
N THR A 50 17.09 23.93 -13.07
CA THR A 50 17.32 23.72 -11.63
C THR A 50 17.05 24.98 -10.79
N LYS A 51 17.23 26.18 -11.36
CA LYS A 51 16.79 27.44 -10.71
C LYS A 51 15.28 27.48 -10.52
N ARG A 52 14.50 27.13 -11.55
CA ARG A 52 13.03 27.12 -11.46
C ARG A 52 12.54 26.08 -10.45
N LEU A 53 13.22 24.94 -10.36
CA LEU A 53 12.95 23.94 -9.33
C LEU A 53 13.27 24.48 -7.92
N LEU A 54 14.43 25.13 -7.74
CA LEU A 54 14.79 25.77 -6.47
C LEU A 54 13.77 26.84 -6.08
N GLU A 55 13.40 27.74 -6.99
CA GLU A 55 12.38 28.77 -6.77
C GLU A 55 11.04 28.15 -6.35
N GLY A 56 10.65 27.06 -7.01
CA GLY A 56 9.49 26.28 -6.62
C GLY A 56 9.59 25.76 -5.18
N ALA A 57 10.72 25.15 -4.82
CA ALA A 57 10.96 24.62 -3.48
C ALA A 57 10.92 25.72 -2.41
N LEU A 58 11.60 26.84 -2.64
CA LEU A 58 11.65 27.98 -1.73
C LEU A 58 10.28 28.65 -1.58
N SER A 59 9.56 28.84 -2.70
CA SER A 59 8.20 29.38 -2.68
C SER A 59 7.25 28.48 -1.89
N THR A 60 7.38 27.16 -2.03
CA THR A 60 6.64 26.18 -1.24
C THR A 60 6.99 26.29 0.24
N PHE A 61 8.27 26.32 0.60
CA PHE A 61 8.67 26.49 1.99
C PHE A 61 8.12 27.76 2.64
N ASN A 62 8.19 28.88 1.92
CA ASN A 62 7.62 30.15 2.37
C ASN A 62 6.09 30.06 2.53
N HIS A 63 5.40 29.47 1.55
CA HIS A 63 3.95 29.25 1.62
C HIS A 63 3.53 28.42 2.86
N TYR A 64 4.37 27.46 3.28
CA TYR A 64 4.15 26.63 4.48
C TYR A 64 4.88 27.12 5.74
N SER A 65 5.25 28.40 5.77
CA SER A 65 5.78 29.10 6.96
C SER A 65 7.11 28.53 7.51
N VAL A 66 7.94 27.91 6.66
CA VAL A 66 9.34 27.62 6.98
C VAL A 66 10.13 28.92 6.89
N LEU A 67 10.85 29.28 7.96
CA LEU A 67 11.69 30.49 7.99
C LEU A 67 12.87 30.35 7.01
N GLU A 68 13.19 31.43 6.28
CA GLU A 68 14.32 31.44 5.35
C GLU A 68 15.66 31.12 6.03
N ASP A 69 15.86 31.59 7.26
CA ASP A 69 17.05 31.30 8.08
C ASP A 69 17.26 29.81 8.40
N ASN A 70 16.22 29.00 8.21
CA ASN A 70 16.28 27.56 8.41
C ASN A 70 16.56 26.78 7.12
N ILE A 71 16.73 27.45 5.98
CA ILE A 71 16.91 26.82 4.68
C ILE A 71 18.32 27.13 4.17
N ASP A 72 19.19 26.11 4.15
CA ASP A 72 20.53 26.24 3.59
C ASP A 72 20.55 25.74 2.14
N VAL A 73 20.81 26.62 1.17
CA VAL A 73 20.93 26.24 -0.24
C VAL A 73 22.39 25.95 -0.58
N VAL A 74 22.67 24.74 -1.07
CA VAL A 74 24.03 24.27 -1.38
C VAL A 74 24.13 23.88 -2.86
N TRP A 75 25.01 24.56 -3.60
CA TRP A 75 25.20 24.29 -5.01
C TRP A 75 26.28 23.24 -5.26
N VAL A 76 25.97 22.23 -6.08
CA VAL A 76 26.92 21.18 -6.52
C VAL A 76 27.12 21.20 -8.03
N PRO A 77 28.23 20.66 -8.56
CA PRO A 77 28.54 20.70 -10.00
C PRO A 77 27.44 20.13 -10.89
N GLY A 78 26.95 18.92 -10.60
CA GLY A 78 25.88 18.28 -11.34
C GLY A 78 25.04 17.32 -10.48
N SER A 79 24.04 16.69 -11.09
CA SER A 79 23.15 15.75 -10.40
C SER A 79 23.86 14.48 -9.92
N PHE A 80 25.01 14.14 -10.51
CA PHE A 80 25.82 13.00 -10.12
C PHE A 80 26.43 13.18 -8.72
N GLU A 81 26.90 14.39 -8.39
CA GLU A 81 27.56 14.69 -7.12
C GLU A 81 26.58 14.94 -5.96
N ILE A 82 25.29 15.16 -6.25
CA ILE A 82 24.26 15.47 -5.25
C ILE A 82 24.26 14.42 -4.13
N GLY A 83 24.24 13.13 -4.46
CA GLY A 83 24.17 12.06 -3.45
C GLY A 83 25.32 12.10 -2.47
N VAL A 84 26.56 12.25 -2.96
CA VAL A 84 27.76 12.31 -2.11
C VAL A 84 27.74 13.55 -1.19
N ALA A 85 27.33 14.69 -1.73
CA ALA A 85 27.26 15.93 -0.98
C ALA A 85 26.13 15.90 0.07
N ALA A 86 24.97 15.38 -0.30
CA ALA A 86 23.83 15.17 0.58
C ALA A 86 24.15 14.23 1.72
N GLU A 87 24.84 13.11 1.47
CA GLU A 87 25.23 12.16 2.53
C GLU A 87 26.13 12.83 3.56
N ARG A 88 27.14 13.58 3.10
CA ARG A 88 28.08 14.28 3.98
C ARG A 88 27.38 15.29 4.86
N LEU A 89 26.43 16.03 4.30
CA LEU A 89 25.67 17.04 5.04
C LEU A 89 24.65 16.39 5.98
N GLY A 90 23.97 15.32 5.55
CA GLY A 90 23.02 14.57 6.37
C GLY A 90 23.67 13.97 7.61
N LYS A 91 24.91 13.46 7.49
CA LYS A 91 25.68 12.96 8.65
C LYS A 91 25.95 14.02 9.72
N SER A 92 25.81 15.31 9.42
CA SER A 92 25.92 16.36 10.42
C SER A 92 24.72 16.42 11.39
N GLN A 93 23.59 15.78 11.05
CA GLN A 93 22.35 15.74 11.85
C GLN A 93 21.80 17.13 12.20
N LYS A 94 22.15 18.16 11.42
CA LYS A 94 21.67 19.55 11.60
C LYS A 94 20.36 19.85 10.87
N TYR A 95 19.98 18.98 9.94
CA TYR A 95 18.86 19.16 9.04
C TYR A 95 17.84 18.05 9.24
N HIS A 96 16.57 18.42 9.15
CA HIS A 96 15.46 17.48 9.27
C HIS A 96 15.17 16.79 7.93
N ALA A 97 15.41 17.47 6.81
CA ALA A 97 15.40 16.87 5.49
C ALA A 97 16.33 17.60 4.52
N ILE A 98 16.76 16.89 3.48
CA ILE A 98 17.62 17.39 2.42
C ILE A 98 16.91 17.24 1.08
N LEU A 99 16.66 18.33 0.39
CA LEU A 99 16.08 18.34 -0.95
C LEU A 99 17.20 18.25 -1.97
N CYS A 100 17.13 17.27 -2.86
CA CYS A 100 18.14 17.00 -3.87
C CYS A 100 17.61 17.39 -5.24
N VAL A 101 17.76 18.66 -5.61
CA VAL A 101 17.19 19.25 -6.83
C VAL A 101 18.21 19.22 -7.97
N GLY A 102 17.81 18.69 -9.12
CA GLY A 102 18.66 18.61 -10.29
C GLY A 102 17.89 18.37 -11.59
N ALA A 103 18.59 18.32 -12.70
CA ALA A 103 18.01 17.94 -13.98
C ALA A 103 19.04 17.25 -14.86
N VAL A 104 18.68 16.06 -15.36
CA VAL A 104 19.41 15.28 -16.34
C VAL A 104 18.51 15.14 -17.56
N ILE A 105 18.98 15.67 -18.69
CA ILE A 105 18.23 15.70 -19.95
C ILE A 105 18.97 14.80 -20.96
N ARG A 106 18.24 13.92 -21.65
CA ARG A 106 18.81 12.98 -22.60
C ARG A 106 19.48 13.72 -23.75
N GLY A 107 20.73 13.35 -24.03
CA GLY A 107 21.47 13.76 -25.21
C GLY A 107 21.66 12.57 -26.16
N ASP A 108 22.66 12.67 -27.04
CA ASP A 108 22.87 11.68 -28.11
C ASP A 108 23.48 10.34 -27.64
N THR A 109 23.79 10.20 -26.35
CA THR A 109 24.49 9.02 -25.81
C THR A 109 23.70 8.33 -24.70
N SER A 110 23.92 7.02 -24.55
CA SER A 110 23.40 6.22 -23.43
C SER A 110 23.97 6.61 -22.06
N HIS A 111 24.93 7.55 -22.01
CA HIS A 111 25.49 8.07 -20.76
C HIS A 111 24.41 8.69 -19.86
N TYR A 112 23.31 9.18 -20.46
CA TYR A 112 22.12 9.62 -19.74
C TYR A 112 21.64 8.57 -18.72
N ASP A 113 21.50 7.31 -19.13
CA ASP A 113 20.94 6.27 -18.28
C ASP A 113 21.89 5.96 -17.11
N VAL A 114 23.21 6.08 -17.32
CA VAL A 114 24.22 5.91 -16.26
C VAL A 114 24.12 7.04 -15.22
N VAL A 115 24.02 8.28 -15.68
CA VAL A 115 23.96 9.46 -14.79
C VAL A 115 22.65 9.48 -14.00
N VAL A 116 21.51 9.20 -14.64
CA VAL A 116 20.20 9.12 -13.98
C VAL A 116 20.19 8.06 -12.89
N ASN A 117 20.60 6.84 -13.22
CA ASN A 117 20.62 5.74 -12.27
C ASN A 117 21.58 6.02 -11.11
N SER A 118 22.74 6.63 -11.38
CA SER A 118 23.69 6.97 -10.33
C SER A 118 23.18 8.11 -9.43
N ALA A 119 22.54 9.13 -10.00
CA ALA A 119 21.95 10.23 -9.22
C ALA A 119 20.81 9.73 -8.32
N ALA A 120 19.88 8.95 -8.87
CA ALA A 120 18.78 8.35 -8.10
C ALA A 120 19.29 7.43 -6.98
N SER A 121 20.18 6.49 -7.33
CA SER A 121 20.78 5.56 -6.35
C SER A 121 21.59 6.31 -5.30
N GLY A 122 22.32 7.36 -5.70
CA GLY A 122 23.15 8.17 -4.83
C GLY A 122 22.34 8.96 -3.81
N VAL A 123 21.24 9.59 -4.23
CA VAL A 123 20.34 10.32 -3.31
C VAL A 123 19.64 9.37 -2.35
N LEU A 124 19.14 8.23 -2.84
CA LEU A 124 18.54 7.20 -1.99
C LEU A 124 19.57 6.69 -0.96
N SER A 125 20.79 6.38 -1.41
CA SER A 125 21.88 5.93 -0.54
C SER A 125 22.26 7.00 0.48
N ALA A 126 22.28 8.28 0.09
CA ALA A 126 22.56 9.38 0.99
C ALA A 126 21.55 9.47 2.13
N GLY A 127 20.27 9.30 1.83
CA GLY A 127 19.20 9.24 2.84
C GLY A 127 19.42 8.09 3.82
N LEU A 128 19.61 6.88 3.28
CA LEU A 128 19.81 5.66 4.07
C LEU A 128 21.11 5.71 4.91
N ASN A 129 22.18 6.27 4.37
CA ASN A 129 23.50 6.32 5.02
C ASN A 129 23.63 7.42 6.06
N SER A 130 22.86 8.50 5.91
CA SER A 130 22.92 9.64 6.81
C SER A 130 21.87 9.60 7.92
N GLY A 131 20.75 8.90 7.73
CA GLY A 131 19.59 8.95 8.63
C GLY A 131 18.75 10.21 8.46
N VAL A 132 19.14 11.12 7.57
CA VAL A 132 18.35 12.31 7.22
C VAL A 132 17.67 12.05 5.87
N PRO A 133 16.34 12.22 5.76
CA PRO A 133 15.64 12.00 4.50
C PRO A 133 16.22 12.89 3.40
N CYS A 134 16.76 12.25 2.36
CA CYS A 134 17.24 12.88 1.15
C CYS A 134 16.19 12.69 0.06
N ILE A 135 15.52 13.75 -0.36
CA ILE A 135 14.35 13.72 -1.23
C ILE A 135 14.81 13.94 -2.66
N PHE A 136 14.46 12.99 -3.54
CA PHE A 136 14.89 13.00 -4.93
C PHE A 136 14.06 13.97 -5.78
N GLY A 137 14.59 15.17 -5.98
CA GLY A 137 14.05 16.21 -6.85
C GLY A 137 14.81 16.37 -8.16
N VAL A 138 15.51 15.32 -8.63
CA VAL A 138 16.27 15.37 -9.89
C VAL A 138 15.35 14.96 -11.04
N LEU A 139 15.12 15.88 -11.97
CA LEU A 139 14.38 15.59 -13.19
C LEU A 139 15.16 14.68 -14.12
N THR A 140 14.50 13.65 -14.61
CA THR A 140 15.02 12.74 -15.64
C THR A 140 14.11 12.89 -16.85
N CYS A 141 14.60 13.56 -17.89
CA CYS A 141 13.78 13.94 -19.04
C CYS A 141 14.43 13.56 -20.36
N ASP A 142 13.63 13.20 -21.35
CA ASP A 142 14.11 12.88 -22.69
C ASP A 142 14.40 14.13 -23.52
N ASN A 143 13.79 15.28 -23.17
CA ASN A 143 14.03 16.56 -23.83
C ASN A 143 13.81 17.76 -22.89
N MET A 144 14.23 18.94 -23.36
CA MET A 144 14.15 20.20 -22.60
C MET A 144 12.71 20.64 -22.33
N ASP A 145 11.78 20.44 -23.26
CA ASP A 145 10.38 20.84 -23.07
C ASP A 145 9.70 20.07 -21.95
N GLN A 146 10.01 18.77 -21.83
CA GLN A 146 9.55 17.95 -20.71
C GLN A 146 10.11 18.46 -19.38
N ALA A 147 11.39 18.85 -19.34
CA ALA A 147 12.01 19.40 -18.15
C ALA A 147 11.39 20.75 -17.75
N LEU A 148 11.13 21.65 -18.72
CA LEU A 148 10.47 22.94 -18.51
C LEU A 148 9.04 22.78 -18.00
N ASN A 149 8.29 21.82 -18.55
CA ASN A 149 6.92 21.54 -18.11
C ASN A 149 6.87 21.06 -16.65
N ARG A 150 7.90 20.34 -16.20
CA ARG A 150 8.03 19.80 -14.84
C ARG A 150 8.74 20.75 -13.86
N ALA A 151 9.25 21.88 -14.33
CA ALA A 151 9.92 22.90 -13.52
C ALA A 151 9.12 24.21 -13.50
N GLY A 152 7.80 24.13 -13.31
CA GLY A 152 6.90 25.28 -13.29
C GLY A 152 6.22 25.57 -14.63
N GLY A 153 5.97 24.54 -15.45
CA GLY A 153 5.13 24.62 -16.64
C GLY A 153 3.81 23.88 -16.43
N LYS A 154 3.30 23.20 -17.46
CA LYS A 154 1.97 22.54 -17.41
C LYS A 154 1.86 21.40 -16.41
N SER A 155 2.98 20.76 -16.06
CA SER A 155 3.04 19.59 -15.18
C SER A 155 3.39 19.94 -13.74
N GLY A 156 3.28 21.22 -13.36
CA GLY A 156 3.66 21.70 -12.04
C GLY A 156 5.17 21.91 -11.89
N ASN A 157 5.61 22.02 -10.64
CA ASN A 157 7.02 22.25 -10.29
C ASN A 157 7.51 21.14 -9.36
N LYS A 158 8.33 20.23 -9.88
CA LYS A 158 8.87 19.10 -9.13
C LYS A 158 9.74 19.53 -7.94
N GLY A 159 10.31 20.74 -7.96
CA GLY A 159 11.02 21.30 -6.82
C GLY A 159 10.07 21.70 -5.69
N SER A 160 8.93 22.31 -6.02
CA SER A 160 7.83 22.53 -5.07
C SER A 160 7.35 21.22 -4.46
N GLU A 161 7.11 20.21 -5.29
CA GLU A 161 6.69 18.90 -4.81
C GLU A 161 7.72 18.22 -3.90
N THR A 162 9.02 18.35 -4.22
CA THR A 162 10.12 17.82 -3.39
C THR A 162 10.11 18.48 -2.01
N ALA A 163 9.84 19.79 -1.95
CA ALA A 163 9.67 20.50 -0.68
C ALA A 163 8.39 20.09 0.05
N LEU A 164 7.31 19.80 -0.67
CA LEU A 164 6.07 19.32 -0.06
C LEU A 164 6.29 18.00 0.69
N THR A 165 7.00 17.05 0.08
CA THR A 165 7.15 15.69 0.63
C THR A 165 8.12 15.61 1.82
N ALA A 166 8.93 16.65 2.06
CA ALA A 166 9.89 16.69 3.16
C ALA A 166 9.28 16.55 4.56
N GLY A 167 7.96 16.77 4.68
CA GLY A 167 7.22 16.73 5.94
C GLY A 167 6.27 15.54 6.10
N VAL A 168 6.28 14.52 5.23
CA VAL A 168 5.29 13.43 5.30
C VAL A 168 5.94 12.09 5.64
N ALA A 169 5.39 11.39 6.64
CA ALA A 169 5.67 9.97 6.87
C ALA A 169 4.43 9.11 6.58
N ALA A 170 4.62 7.97 5.92
CA ALA A 170 3.56 7.00 5.75
C ALA A 170 3.52 6.02 6.94
N ILE A 171 2.31 5.65 7.37
CA ILE A 171 2.06 4.58 8.34
C ILE A 171 1.26 3.51 7.61
N VAL A 172 1.88 2.36 7.36
CA VAL A 172 1.28 1.22 6.65
C VAL A 172 0.91 0.13 7.66
N PHE A 173 -0.36 -0.26 7.70
CA PHE A 173 -0.80 -1.38 8.54
C PHE A 173 -0.67 -2.70 7.79
N GLY A 174 0.08 -3.63 8.38
CA GLY A 174 0.29 -4.96 7.82
C GLY A 174 -0.91 -5.90 7.96
N ASP A 175 -1.78 -5.68 8.97
CA ASP A 175 -2.87 -6.58 9.36
C ASP A 175 -3.99 -5.88 10.15
N GLY A 176 -5.23 -6.37 9.96
CA GLY A 176 -6.34 -6.18 10.91
C GLY A 176 -6.60 -7.43 11.78
N SER A 177 -7.24 -7.25 12.93
CA SER A 177 -7.56 -8.34 13.88
C SER A 177 -8.60 -9.35 13.38
N LYS A 178 -9.30 -9.05 12.27
CA LYS A 178 -10.33 -9.90 11.65
C LYS A 178 -10.16 -9.95 10.13
N SER A 179 -9.31 -10.86 9.66
CA SER A 179 -9.14 -11.08 8.22
C SER A 179 -10.34 -11.79 7.61
N ARG A 180 -10.80 -11.27 6.48
CA ARG A 180 -11.83 -11.88 5.62
C ARG A 180 -11.24 -12.72 4.49
N LEU A 181 -9.91 -12.78 4.40
CA LEU A 181 -9.14 -13.61 3.46
C LEU A 181 -8.78 -14.97 4.03
N TYR A 182 -9.44 -15.40 5.10
CA TYR A 182 -9.29 -16.76 5.58
C TYR A 182 -9.64 -17.74 4.43
N PRO A 183 -8.75 -18.69 4.08
CA PRO A 183 -7.66 -19.23 4.89
C PRO A 183 -6.27 -18.72 4.48
N LEU A 184 -6.16 -17.81 3.52
CA LEU A 184 -4.89 -17.25 3.05
C LEU A 184 -4.13 -16.50 4.15
N THR A 185 -4.81 -16.07 5.21
CA THR A 185 -4.19 -15.44 6.40
C THR A 185 -3.99 -16.39 7.57
N LYS A 186 -4.24 -17.70 7.41
CA LYS A 186 -4.12 -18.69 8.50
C LYS A 186 -2.70 -18.72 9.10
N ARG A 187 -1.67 -18.51 8.27
CA ARG A 187 -0.24 -18.56 8.67
C ARG A 187 0.58 -17.34 8.22
N ARG A 188 -0.07 -16.29 7.75
CA ARG A 188 0.59 -15.05 7.27
C ARG A 188 -0.33 -13.86 7.46
N SER A 189 0.27 -12.68 7.43
CA SER A 189 -0.44 -11.41 7.37
C SER A 189 -1.13 -11.16 6.02
N GLU A 190 -2.15 -10.30 6.00
CA GLU A 190 -2.83 -9.87 4.78
C GLU A 190 -1.85 -9.23 3.79
N GLY A 191 -1.03 -8.29 4.27
CA GLY A 191 -0.02 -7.64 3.43
C GLY A 191 1.03 -8.60 2.85
N ALA A 192 1.21 -9.79 3.43
CA ALA A 192 2.16 -10.79 2.95
C ALA A 192 1.59 -11.76 1.89
N ILE A 193 0.30 -11.67 1.56
CA ILE A 193 -0.33 -12.56 0.60
C ILE A 193 0.29 -12.34 -0.79
N PRO A 194 0.74 -13.41 -1.48
CA PRO A 194 1.27 -13.32 -2.84
C PRO A 194 0.21 -12.86 -3.85
N ILE A 195 0.59 -12.00 -4.79
CA ILE A 195 -0.29 -11.55 -5.88
C ILE A 195 0.49 -11.47 -7.20
N ALA A 196 -0.18 -11.72 -8.32
CA ALA A 196 0.35 -11.59 -9.67
C ALA A 196 1.73 -12.27 -9.83
N ALA A 197 1.81 -13.51 -9.34
CA ALA A 197 2.97 -14.41 -9.34
C ALA A 197 4.19 -13.99 -8.49
N ASN A 198 4.63 -12.73 -8.54
CA ASN A 198 5.92 -12.30 -7.99
C ASN A 198 5.82 -11.34 -6.79
N TYR A 199 4.70 -10.67 -6.63
CA TYR A 199 4.52 -9.58 -5.66
C TYR A 199 3.82 -10.05 -4.39
N ARG A 200 3.74 -9.15 -3.42
CA ARG A 200 2.84 -9.26 -2.27
C ARG A 200 1.90 -8.06 -2.21
N LEU A 201 0.76 -8.17 -1.54
CA LEU A 201 -0.21 -7.07 -1.45
C LEU A 201 0.41 -5.77 -0.92
N VAL A 202 1.27 -5.85 0.10
CA VAL A 202 1.95 -4.68 0.68
C VAL A 202 2.84 -3.93 -0.32
N ASP A 203 3.33 -4.63 -1.36
CA ASP A 203 4.21 -4.04 -2.37
C ASP A 203 3.48 -2.94 -3.15
N ALA A 204 2.15 -3.02 -3.33
CA ALA A 204 1.37 -1.98 -4.01
C ALA A 204 1.47 -0.65 -3.25
N VAL A 205 1.24 -0.73 -1.94
CA VAL A 205 1.15 0.42 -1.05
C VAL A 205 2.52 1.06 -0.85
N VAL A 206 3.54 0.24 -0.59
CA VAL A 206 4.92 0.73 -0.43
C VAL A 206 5.45 1.32 -1.74
N SER A 207 5.13 0.71 -2.89
CA SER A 207 5.53 1.27 -4.19
C SER A 207 4.85 2.60 -4.48
N ASN A 208 3.56 2.77 -4.13
CA ASN A 208 2.88 4.06 -4.24
C ASN A 208 3.58 5.12 -3.37
N CYS A 209 4.03 4.78 -2.15
CA CYS A 209 4.80 5.69 -1.31
C CYS A 209 6.11 6.12 -1.99
N ILE A 210 6.89 5.15 -2.48
CA ILE A 210 8.17 5.40 -3.16
C ILE A 210 7.97 6.26 -4.41
N ASN A 211 6.99 5.91 -5.25
CA ASN A 211 6.70 6.64 -6.48
C ASN A 211 6.13 8.05 -6.19
N SER A 212 5.59 8.29 -4.98
CA SER A 212 5.16 9.61 -4.50
C SER A 212 6.24 10.35 -3.70
N ASN A 213 7.49 9.87 -3.72
CA ASN A 213 8.65 10.40 -2.98
C ASN A 213 8.52 10.37 -1.44
N ILE A 214 7.64 9.54 -0.88
CA ILE A 214 7.50 9.38 0.57
C ILE A 214 8.57 8.41 1.07
N ASN A 215 9.61 8.97 1.68
CA ASN A 215 10.85 8.26 1.98
C ASN A 215 10.96 7.75 3.43
N LYS A 216 9.95 7.98 4.26
CA LYS A 216 9.83 7.42 5.61
C LYS A 216 8.51 6.67 5.72
N ILE A 217 8.60 5.36 5.92
CA ILE A 217 7.43 4.47 6.00
C ILE A 217 7.53 3.65 7.29
N TYR A 218 6.56 3.78 8.17
CA TYR A 218 6.38 2.92 9.34
C TYR A 218 5.44 1.77 8.99
N ALA A 219 5.92 0.54 9.02
CA ALA A 219 5.10 -0.64 8.83
C ALA A 219 4.68 -1.22 10.19
N LEU A 220 3.43 -0.98 10.59
CA LEU A 220 2.86 -1.50 11.82
C LEU A 220 2.36 -2.93 11.61
N THR A 221 2.98 -3.90 12.30
CA THR A 221 2.67 -5.32 12.10
C THR A 221 2.25 -5.99 13.41
N GLN A 222 1.28 -6.92 13.32
CA GLN A 222 0.67 -7.54 14.50
C GLN A 222 0.71 -9.06 14.43
N CYS A 223 -0.11 -9.66 13.55
CA CYS A 223 -0.40 -11.09 13.55
C CYS A 223 0.32 -11.80 12.39
N ASN A 224 0.90 -12.97 12.64
CA ASN A 224 1.56 -13.79 11.60
C ASN A 224 2.56 -13.00 10.71
N SER A 225 3.26 -12.05 11.33
CA SER A 225 4.02 -11.00 10.63
C SER A 225 5.42 -11.40 10.20
N THR A 226 5.94 -12.57 10.61
CA THR A 226 7.33 -12.98 10.30
C THR A 226 7.66 -12.91 8.80
N SER A 227 6.76 -13.41 7.95
CA SER A 227 6.93 -13.36 6.50
C SER A 227 6.90 -11.93 5.97
N LEU A 228 6.01 -11.08 6.50
CA LEU A 228 5.90 -9.66 6.12
C LEU A 228 7.13 -8.88 6.53
N ASN A 229 7.54 -8.99 7.79
CA ASN A 229 8.69 -8.30 8.37
C ASN A 229 9.95 -8.66 7.61
N SER A 230 10.16 -9.95 7.32
CA SER A 230 11.30 -10.40 6.52
C SER A 230 11.26 -9.83 5.10
N HIS A 231 10.08 -9.79 4.47
CA HIS A 231 9.94 -9.23 3.12
C HIS A 231 10.20 -7.73 3.10
N LEU A 232 9.55 -6.95 3.97
CA LEU A 232 9.74 -5.51 4.08
C LEU A 232 11.20 -5.17 4.39
N SER A 233 11.81 -5.88 5.34
CA SER A 233 13.20 -5.67 5.71
C SER A 233 14.17 -5.93 4.55
N ARG A 234 13.94 -7.00 3.79
CA ARG A 234 14.84 -7.36 2.68
C ARG A 234 14.60 -6.58 1.40
N ALA A 235 13.35 -6.18 1.15
CA ALA A 235 12.97 -5.46 -0.06
C ALA A 235 13.22 -3.95 0.09
N TYR A 236 13.05 -3.40 1.29
CA TYR A 236 12.95 -1.96 1.49
C TYR A 236 13.77 -1.41 2.68
N SER A 237 14.42 -2.22 3.52
CA SER A 237 15.34 -1.68 4.53
C SER A 237 16.77 -1.56 3.98
N GLY A 238 17.42 -0.43 4.30
CA GLY A 238 18.80 -0.16 3.88
C GLY A 238 19.78 -1.19 4.46
N LEU A 239 20.72 -1.65 3.64
CA LEU A 239 21.77 -2.60 4.04
C LEU A 239 22.73 -1.94 5.05
N GLY A 240 22.79 -2.36 6.31
CA GLY A 240 23.91 -2.05 7.22
C GLY A 240 23.51 -1.68 8.66
N PRO A 241 24.38 -1.95 9.67
CA PRO A 241 24.11 -1.60 11.06
C PRO A 241 24.09 -0.07 11.27
N GLY A 242 23.05 0.45 11.94
CA GLY A 242 22.90 1.86 12.28
C GLY A 242 22.26 2.76 11.20
N ARG A 243 21.60 2.17 10.20
CA ARG A 243 20.93 2.89 9.10
C ARG A 243 19.41 2.93 9.32
N GLU A 244 18.81 4.11 9.28
CA GLU A 244 17.36 4.23 9.19
C GLU A 244 16.91 3.79 7.79
N GLY A 245 16.13 2.70 7.71
CA GLY A 245 15.60 2.21 6.44
C GLY A 245 14.44 3.07 5.93
N LEU A 246 14.25 3.08 4.61
CA LEU A 246 13.05 3.62 3.94
C LEU A 246 11.76 3.08 4.58
N VAL A 247 11.75 1.78 4.90
CA VAL A 247 10.70 1.13 5.69
C VAL A 247 11.25 0.69 7.04
N GLU A 248 10.62 1.17 8.10
CA GLU A 248 10.86 0.80 9.49
C GLU A 248 9.70 -0.07 9.99
N VAL A 249 9.99 -1.33 10.33
CA VAL A 249 8.97 -2.28 10.78
C VAL A 249 8.83 -2.17 12.29
N ILE A 250 7.66 -1.76 12.76
CA ILE A 250 7.30 -1.73 14.18
C ILE A 250 6.36 -2.90 14.44
N ALA A 251 6.88 -3.93 15.11
CA ALA A 251 6.08 -5.05 15.56
C ALA A 251 5.35 -4.69 16.85
N ALA A 252 4.11 -5.18 16.99
CA ALA A 252 3.37 -5.08 18.25
C ALA A 252 4.18 -5.69 19.39
N TYR A 253 4.30 -4.96 20.49
CA TYR A 253 4.96 -5.39 21.73
C TYR A 253 4.02 -5.21 22.91
N GLN A 254 4.17 -6.04 23.94
CA GLN A 254 3.45 -5.91 25.20
C GLN A 254 4.24 -5.00 26.15
N SER A 255 3.57 -4.08 26.83
CA SER A 255 4.19 -3.21 27.84
C SER A 255 3.45 -3.31 29.17
N PRO A 256 4.04 -2.87 30.29
CA PRO A 256 3.36 -2.86 31.59
C PRO A 256 2.10 -1.97 31.61
N GLU A 257 2.01 -1.00 30.71
CA GLU A 257 0.88 -0.07 30.58
C GLU A 257 -0.23 -0.61 29.66
N TYR A 258 0.11 -1.52 28.75
CA TYR A 258 -0.81 -2.07 27.76
C TYR A 258 -0.69 -3.60 27.69
N GLU A 259 -1.64 -4.29 28.30
CA GLU A 259 -1.77 -5.74 28.18
C GLU A 259 -2.37 -6.13 26.82
N GLY A 260 -1.75 -7.10 26.14
CA GLY A 260 -2.29 -7.72 24.92
C GLY A 260 -1.95 -7.03 23.59
N TRP A 261 -2.43 -7.62 22.51
CA TRP A 261 -2.23 -7.17 21.12
C TRP A 261 -2.92 -5.82 20.84
N PHE A 262 -2.53 -5.17 19.73
CA PHE A 262 -3.26 -3.99 19.26
C PHE A 262 -4.70 -4.38 18.96
N GLN A 263 -5.64 -3.53 19.35
CA GLN A 263 -7.08 -3.77 19.20
C GLN A 263 -7.62 -3.27 17.86
N GLY A 264 -6.92 -2.31 17.24
CA GLY A 264 -7.25 -1.77 15.93
C GLY A 264 -6.19 -0.77 15.43
N ALA A 265 -6.45 -0.12 14.30
CA ALA A 265 -5.51 0.79 13.64
C ALA A 265 -5.19 2.04 14.48
N ALA A 266 -6.18 2.64 15.14
CA ALA A 266 -5.97 3.83 15.97
C ALA A 266 -5.20 3.49 17.26
N ASP A 267 -5.49 2.34 17.87
CA ASP A 267 -4.72 1.84 19.02
C ASP A 267 -3.26 1.54 18.65
N ALA A 268 -3.03 0.93 17.48
CA ALA A 268 -1.69 0.65 16.97
C ALA A 268 -0.87 1.94 16.78
N VAL A 269 -1.44 2.98 16.15
CA VAL A 269 -0.77 4.28 15.99
C VAL A 269 -0.54 4.93 17.34
N ARG A 270 -1.53 4.93 18.23
CA ARG A 270 -1.42 5.55 19.57
C ARG A 270 -0.28 4.94 20.39
N ARG A 271 -0.15 3.62 20.42
CA ARG A 271 0.92 2.93 21.18
C ARG A 271 2.31 3.13 20.57
N CYS A 272 2.40 3.35 19.26
CA CYS A 272 3.67 3.57 18.56
C CYS A 272 4.00 5.05 18.35
N LEU A 273 3.13 5.97 18.79
CA LEU A 273 3.26 7.40 18.50
C LEU A 273 4.56 8.00 19.04
N TRP A 274 5.05 7.50 20.19
CA TRP A 274 6.30 7.96 20.77
C TRP A 274 7.52 7.71 19.87
N VAL A 275 7.54 6.61 19.11
CA VAL A 275 8.59 6.31 18.12
C VAL A 275 8.44 7.24 16.91
N MET A 276 7.20 7.43 16.45
CA MET A 276 6.90 8.23 15.27
C MET A 276 7.10 9.73 15.50
N GLU A 277 6.98 10.18 16.75
CA GLU A 277 7.15 11.58 17.15
C GLU A 277 8.61 12.04 17.09
N GLU A 278 9.57 11.12 17.25
CA GLU A 278 11.00 11.41 17.12
C GLU A 278 11.35 11.90 15.72
N TYR A 279 10.59 11.46 14.71
CA TYR A 279 10.81 11.87 13.33
C TYR A 279 10.10 13.20 13.03
N PRO A 280 10.82 14.17 12.42
CA PRO A 280 10.35 15.54 12.24
C PRO A 280 9.43 15.68 11.01
N VAL A 281 8.22 15.15 11.11
CA VAL A 281 7.18 15.26 10.07
C VAL A 281 6.04 16.19 10.47
N SER A 282 5.40 16.77 9.48
CA SER A 282 4.22 17.64 9.59
C SER A 282 2.91 16.83 9.46
N GLU A 283 2.89 15.80 8.64
CA GLU A 283 1.70 14.97 8.41
C GLU A 283 2.00 13.47 8.40
N PHE A 284 1.01 12.67 8.81
CA PHE A 284 1.00 11.22 8.68
C PHE A 284 0.02 10.80 7.59
N LEU A 285 0.53 10.04 6.62
CA LEU A 285 -0.27 9.34 5.62
C LEU A 285 -0.56 7.91 6.09
N ILE A 286 -1.78 7.67 6.53
CA ILE A 286 -2.24 6.42 7.10
C ILE A 286 -2.80 5.52 5.98
N LEU A 287 -2.19 4.34 5.80
CA LEU A 287 -2.41 3.46 4.67
C LEU A 287 -2.71 2.01 5.09
N PRO A 288 -3.75 1.39 4.53
CA PRO A 288 -4.00 -0.05 4.67
C PRO A 288 -3.05 -0.82 3.75
N GLY A 289 -2.29 -1.77 4.30
CA GLY A 289 -1.24 -2.52 3.60
C GLY A 289 -1.72 -3.66 2.69
N HIS A 290 -3.02 -3.77 2.43
CA HIS A 290 -3.62 -4.88 1.66
C HIS A 290 -4.42 -4.44 0.43
N HIS A 291 -4.50 -3.14 0.10
CA HIS A 291 -5.25 -2.69 -1.09
C HIS A 291 -4.42 -2.80 -2.37
N LEU A 292 -5.07 -3.08 -3.50
CA LEU A 292 -4.45 -3.02 -4.82
C LEU A 292 -4.96 -1.80 -5.60
N TYR A 293 -4.07 -0.83 -5.82
CA TYR A 293 -4.37 0.42 -6.52
C TYR A 293 -3.07 1.15 -6.87
N LYS A 294 -3.15 2.10 -7.78
CA LYS A 294 -2.08 3.06 -8.04
C LYS A 294 -2.55 4.45 -7.70
N MET A 295 -1.77 5.15 -6.89
CA MET A 295 -2.09 6.52 -6.52
C MET A 295 -0.80 7.29 -6.31
N ASP A 296 -0.76 8.47 -6.92
CA ASP A 296 0.22 9.50 -6.60
C ASP A 296 -0.29 10.29 -5.39
N TYR A 297 0.33 10.05 -4.24
CA TYR A 297 -0.08 10.69 -2.99
C TYR A 297 0.28 12.18 -2.94
N GLN A 298 1.13 12.69 -3.85
CA GLN A 298 1.41 14.12 -3.92
C GLN A 298 0.11 14.91 -4.13
N LYS A 299 -0.83 14.37 -4.92
CA LYS A 299 -2.13 15.02 -5.20
C LYS A 299 -3.01 15.15 -3.96
N ILE A 300 -3.07 14.13 -3.09
CA ILE A 300 -3.84 14.22 -1.84
C ILE A 300 -3.16 15.12 -0.82
N ILE A 301 -1.82 15.15 -0.79
CA ILE A 301 -1.04 16.07 0.06
C ILE A 301 -1.30 17.52 -0.34
N GLU A 302 -1.25 17.83 -1.64
CA GLU A 302 -1.57 19.15 -2.18
C GLU A 302 -3.00 19.55 -1.83
N ALA A 303 -3.99 18.67 -2.04
CA ALA A 303 -5.39 18.95 -1.72
C ALA A 303 -5.61 19.21 -0.22
N HIS A 304 -4.99 18.41 0.64
CA HIS A 304 -5.05 18.56 2.10
C HIS A 304 -4.51 19.92 2.55
N ARG A 305 -3.32 20.28 2.05
CA ARG A 305 -2.66 21.53 2.40
C ARG A 305 -3.35 22.76 1.81
N ASN A 306 -3.82 22.70 0.55
CA ASN A 306 -4.56 23.79 -0.09
C ASN A 306 -5.88 24.10 0.62
N SER A 307 -6.57 23.05 1.08
CA SER A 307 -7.78 23.21 1.88
C SER A 307 -7.52 23.56 3.34
N LYS A 308 -6.26 23.54 3.80
CA LYS A 308 -5.89 23.66 5.23
C LYS A 308 -6.71 22.72 6.11
N ALA A 309 -6.90 21.49 5.63
CA ALA A 309 -7.66 20.48 6.35
C ALA A 309 -6.88 19.96 7.56
N ASP A 310 -7.60 19.54 8.58
CA ASP A 310 -7.04 18.77 9.70
C ASP A 310 -6.86 17.30 9.30
N ILE A 311 -7.80 16.80 8.48
CA ILE A 311 -7.85 15.43 7.98
C ILE A 311 -8.32 15.45 6.52
N THR A 312 -7.68 14.67 5.65
CA THR A 312 -8.20 14.37 4.31
C THR A 312 -8.38 12.86 4.12
N ILE A 313 -9.54 12.47 3.60
CA ILE A 313 -9.95 11.08 3.38
C ILE A 313 -10.04 10.80 1.89
N ALA A 314 -9.34 9.77 1.41
CA ALA A 314 -9.51 9.34 0.02
C ALA A 314 -10.86 8.62 -0.15
N ALA A 315 -11.61 9.04 -1.17
CA ALA A 315 -12.96 8.59 -1.44
C ALA A 315 -13.07 8.09 -2.89
N LEU A 316 -13.69 6.93 -3.10
CA LEU A 316 -13.88 6.37 -4.43
C LEU A 316 -15.04 7.10 -5.14
N GLY A 317 -14.77 7.68 -6.32
CA GLY A 317 -15.76 8.45 -7.08
C GLY A 317 -16.78 7.61 -7.85
N ALA A 318 -16.52 6.32 -8.07
CA ALA A 318 -17.48 5.41 -8.66
C ALA A 318 -18.45 4.88 -7.60
N SER A 319 -19.75 5.05 -7.84
CA SER A 319 -20.82 4.38 -7.08
C SER A 319 -20.73 2.88 -7.30
N ARG A 320 -19.92 2.20 -6.47
CA ARG A 320 -20.20 0.80 -6.15
C ARG A 320 -21.22 0.86 -5.02
N ASP A 321 -22.40 0.28 -5.22
CA ASP A 321 -23.46 0.12 -4.19
C ASP A 321 -23.04 -0.78 -3.00
N GLN A 322 -21.73 -0.97 -2.80
CA GLN A 322 -21.15 -1.87 -1.84
C GLN A 322 -20.18 -1.09 -0.97
N ASP A 323 -20.48 -1.00 0.34
CA ASP A 323 -19.49 -0.59 1.35
C ASP A 323 -18.35 -1.60 1.32
N PRO A 324 -17.12 -1.21 0.94
CA PRO A 324 -16.00 -2.12 1.07
C PRO A 324 -15.79 -2.53 2.54
N GLY A 325 -16.22 -1.69 3.50
CA GLY A 325 -16.04 -1.87 4.93
C GLY A 325 -15.18 -0.77 5.55
N PHE A 326 -15.14 0.41 4.90
CA PHE A 326 -14.44 1.60 5.39
C PHE A 326 -15.38 2.79 5.58
N GLY A 327 -16.68 2.61 5.31
CA GLY A 327 -17.70 3.63 5.52
C GLY A 327 -17.98 4.50 4.32
N PHE A 328 -19.04 5.30 4.46
CA PHE A 328 -19.52 6.25 3.47
C PHE A 328 -19.31 7.68 3.95
N LEU A 329 -18.98 8.53 2.99
CA LEU A 329 -18.69 9.95 3.14
C LEU A 329 -19.78 10.74 2.43
N THR A 330 -20.37 11.71 3.10
CA THR A 330 -21.25 12.70 2.44
C THR A 330 -20.46 14.00 2.27
N LEU A 331 -20.22 14.41 1.03
CA LEU A 331 -19.43 15.59 0.71
C LEU A 331 -20.31 16.76 0.26
N ASN A 332 -19.93 17.99 0.65
CA ASN A 332 -20.49 19.22 0.09
C ASN A 332 -19.79 19.62 -1.22
N SER A 333 -20.17 20.76 -1.80
CA SER A 333 -19.60 21.31 -3.04
C SER A 333 -18.11 21.68 -2.95
N GLU A 334 -17.62 21.94 -1.74
CA GLU A 334 -16.20 22.21 -1.46
C GLU A 334 -15.42 20.93 -1.11
N ASN A 335 -16.02 19.75 -1.28
CA ASN A 335 -15.50 18.44 -0.86
C ASN A 335 -15.31 18.27 0.66
N GLN A 336 -15.87 19.14 1.50
CA GLN A 336 -15.84 18.94 2.95
C GLN A 336 -16.75 17.79 3.36
N VAL A 337 -16.29 16.96 4.30
CA VAL A 337 -17.06 15.83 4.83
C VAL A 337 -18.10 16.35 5.82
N LEU A 338 -19.37 16.21 5.48
CA LEU A 338 -20.52 16.56 6.33
C LEU A 338 -20.88 15.42 7.28
N GLU A 339 -20.83 14.18 6.80
CA GLU A 339 -21.22 13.00 7.55
C GLU A 339 -20.34 11.80 7.16
N PHE A 340 -19.98 10.98 8.15
CA PHE A 340 -19.26 9.72 7.99
C PHE A 340 -20.07 8.59 8.64
N ARG A 341 -20.39 7.51 7.91
CA ARG A 341 -21.20 6.39 8.42
C ARG A 341 -20.64 5.03 8.07
N LEU A 342 -20.76 4.05 8.97
CA LEU A 342 -20.48 2.64 8.69
C LEU A 342 -21.78 1.87 8.36
N LYS A 343 -21.68 0.85 7.51
CA LYS A 343 -22.85 0.04 7.10
C LYS A 343 -23.54 -0.71 8.25
N SER A 344 -22.86 -0.97 9.38
CA SER A 344 -23.50 -1.58 10.56
C SER A 344 -24.53 -0.69 11.25
N GLU A 345 -24.60 0.60 10.91
CA GLU A 345 -25.54 1.58 11.50
C GLU A 345 -26.66 2.00 10.54
N SER A 346 -26.70 1.49 9.30
CA SER A 346 -27.67 1.92 8.29
C SER A 346 -29.01 1.18 8.37
N LYS A 347 -30.12 1.91 8.55
CA LYS A 347 -31.44 1.51 8.02
C LYS A 347 -31.38 1.55 6.48
N PRO A 348 -32.16 0.72 5.75
CA PRO A 348 -32.13 0.68 4.29
C PRO A 348 -32.42 2.07 3.71
N ILE A 349 -31.47 2.61 2.96
CA ILE A 349 -31.57 3.90 2.29
C ILE A 349 -32.42 3.70 1.03
N SER A 350 -33.47 4.52 0.86
CA SER A 350 -34.17 4.63 -0.42
C SER A 350 -33.40 5.59 -1.31
N PHE A 351 -32.71 5.05 -2.31
CA PHE A 351 -32.06 5.86 -3.34
C PHE A 351 -33.06 6.22 -4.43
N VAL A 352 -33.12 7.51 -4.79
CA VAL A 352 -33.66 7.92 -6.09
C VAL A 352 -32.60 7.56 -7.12
N SER A 353 -32.80 6.42 -7.79
CA SER A 353 -32.00 6.04 -8.94
C SER A 353 -32.22 7.04 -10.08
N VAL A 354 -31.17 7.65 -10.58
CA VAL A 354 -31.15 8.16 -11.96
C VAL A 354 -30.62 7.01 -12.82
N SER A 355 -31.50 6.04 -13.10
CA SER A 355 -31.18 4.93 -13.99
C SER A 355 -32.18 4.89 -15.14
N SER A 356 -31.69 5.16 -16.35
CA SER A 356 -31.94 4.35 -17.55
C SER A 356 -31.37 5.02 -18.80
N LEU A 357 -30.09 4.78 -19.07
CA LEU A 357 -29.59 4.71 -20.45
C LEU A 357 -29.16 3.26 -20.70
N PRO A 358 -29.94 2.45 -21.42
CA PRO A 358 -29.57 1.07 -21.72
C PRO A 358 -28.50 1.05 -22.82
N LEU A 359 -27.29 0.61 -22.47
CA LEU A 359 -26.31 0.14 -23.45
C LEU A 359 -26.72 -1.27 -23.92
N TYR A 360 -27.00 -1.33 -25.21
CA TYR A 360 -27.68 -2.41 -25.92
C TYR A 360 -26.92 -3.75 -25.90
N SER A 361 -27.69 -4.80 -25.63
CA SER A 361 -27.47 -6.16 -26.10
C SER A 361 -27.64 -6.26 -27.62
N SER A 362 -26.72 -6.96 -28.27
CA SER A 362 -26.66 -7.17 -29.71
C SER A 362 -27.73 -8.16 -30.20
N SER A 363 -28.88 -7.65 -30.66
CA SER A 363 -29.83 -8.42 -31.49
C SER A 363 -30.34 -7.59 -32.68
N PRO A 364 -30.27 -8.07 -33.94
CA PRO A 364 -30.60 -7.28 -35.14
C PRO A 364 -32.08 -6.92 -35.35
N MET A 365 -33.03 -7.46 -34.57
CA MET A 365 -34.45 -7.29 -34.84
C MET A 365 -35.05 -5.96 -34.34
N PHE A 366 -34.36 -5.22 -33.47
CA PHE A 366 -34.93 -4.05 -32.78
C PHE A 366 -34.77 -2.73 -33.56
N LYS A 367 -33.88 -2.67 -34.56
CA LYS A 367 -33.59 -1.46 -35.35
C LYS A 367 -34.67 -1.07 -36.36
N PHE A 368 -35.61 -1.96 -36.69
CA PHE A 368 -36.60 -1.70 -37.74
C PHE A 368 -37.83 -0.90 -37.24
N TRP A 369 -38.07 -0.85 -35.92
CA TRP A 369 -39.30 -0.28 -35.36
C TRP A 369 -39.23 1.23 -35.07
N PHE A 370 -38.04 1.80 -34.83
CA PHE A 370 -37.90 3.19 -34.33
C PHE A 370 -37.90 4.29 -35.41
N TYR A 371 -38.04 3.98 -36.70
CA TYR A 371 -37.85 4.96 -37.77
C TYR A 371 -39.10 5.78 -38.17
N ASN A 372 -40.29 5.53 -37.58
CA ASN A 372 -41.53 6.16 -38.04
C ASN A 372 -42.42 6.64 -36.88
N ASN A 373 -42.14 7.79 -36.26
CA ASN A 373 -43.16 8.79 -35.87
C ASN A 373 -42.59 10.06 -35.18
N SER A 374 -42.60 11.15 -35.95
CA SER A 374 -42.83 12.58 -35.68
C SER A 374 -42.48 13.22 -34.33
N GLY A 375 -41.48 14.12 -34.39
CA GLY A 375 -41.15 15.11 -33.36
C GLY A 375 -41.87 16.45 -33.55
N SER A 376 -42.59 16.89 -32.52
CA SER A 376 -42.96 18.31 -32.30
C SER A 376 -43.38 18.59 -30.85
N PHE A 377 -43.80 17.56 -30.10
CA PHE A 377 -44.20 17.68 -28.69
C PHE A 377 -43.02 17.81 -27.70
N LEU A 378 -41.87 17.19 -28.01
CA LEU A 378 -40.69 17.13 -27.12
C LEU A 378 -39.88 18.45 -27.00
N ARG A 379 -40.09 19.43 -27.89
CA ARG A 379 -39.33 20.70 -27.84
C ARG A 379 -39.92 21.72 -26.87
N ARG A 380 -41.23 21.69 -26.64
CA ARG A 380 -41.92 22.64 -25.75
C ARG A 380 -41.90 22.19 -24.29
N PHE A 381 -41.87 20.87 -24.05
CA PHE A 381 -41.71 20.28 -22.71
C PHE A 381 -40.28 20.40 -22.15
N LYS A 382 -39.26 20.52 -23.01
CA LYS A 382 -37.86 20.67 -22.58
C LYS A 382 -37.51 22.06 -22.05
N SER A 383 -38.14 23.13 -22.55
CA SER A 383 -37.80 24.49 -22.11
C SER A 383 -38.43 24.84 -20.76
N GLU A 384 -39.64 24.37 -20.46
CA GLU A 384 -40.33 24.68 -19.19
C GLU A 384 -39.75 23.90 -17.99
N ILE A 385 -39.30 22.65 -18.18
CA ILE A 385 -38.63 21.88 -17.12
C ILE A 385 -37.21 22.41 -16.83
N GLN A 386 -36.52 22.97 -17.82
CA GLN A 386 -35.13 23.40 -17.63
C GLN A 386 -35.00 24.74 -16.88
N GLU A 387 -36.03 25.59 -16.87
CA GLU A 387 -36.06 26.83 -16.07
C GLU A 387 -36.60 26.65 -14.64
N GLU A 388 -37.54 25.73 -14.39
CA GLU A 388 -38.05 25.47 -13.03
C GLU A 388 -37.11 24.58 -12.21
N THR A 389 -36.37 23.67 -12.84
CA THR A 389 -35.38 22.81 -12.15
C THR A 389 -34.08 23.56 -11.79
N SER A 390 -33.81 24.69 -12.45
CA SER A 390 -32.59 25.50 -12.22
C SER A 390 -32.72 26.50 -11.06
N ARG A 391 -33.89 26.62 -10.41
CA ARG A 391 -34.12 27.61 -9.33
C ARG A 391 -34.30 27.01 -7.93
N LYS A 392 -34.15 25.68 -7.73
CA LYS A 392 -34.39 25.02 -6.43
C LYS A 392 -33.40 23.91 -5.99
N CYS A 393 -32.24 23.77 -6.62
CA CYS A 393 -31.19 22.84 -6.18
C CYS A 393 -29.83 23.54 -6.10
N ASN A 394 -29.60 24.31 -5.04
CA ASN A 394 -28.25 24.59 -4.56
C ASN A 394 -28.04 23.69 -3.34
N ASP A 395 -26.95 22.92 -3.34
CA ASP A 395 -26.47 21.95 -2.33
C ASP A 395 -26.93 20.49 -2.51
N ILE A 396 -26.48 19.85 -3.60
CA ILE A 396 -26.57 18.38 -3.76
C ILE A 396 -25.35 17.75 -3.05
N ALA A 397 -25.54 17.27 -1.82
CA ALA A 397 -24.55 16.47 -1.13
C ALA A 397 -24.39 15.10 -1.82
N SER A 398 -23.17 14.72 -2.18
CA SER A 398 -22.88 13.47 -2.90
C SER A 398 -22.26 12.44 -1.95
N CYS A 399 -22.69 11.18 -2.06
CA CYS A 399 -22.23 10.08 -1.21
C CYS A 399 -21.12 9.28 -1.90
N TYR A 400 -20.02 9.03 -1.19
CA TYR A 400 -18.84 8.32 -1.69
C TYR A 400 -18.39 7.25 -0.70
N SER A 401 -17.69 6.22 -1.18
CA SER A 401 -17.09 5.20 -0.30
C SER A 401 -15.69 5.60 0.11
N SER A 402 -15.37 5.49 1.41
CA SER A 402 -14.02 5.68 1.92
C SER A 402 -13.10 4.55 1.44
N MET A 403 -11.86 4.89 1.10
CA MET A 403 -10.82 3.92 0.74
C MET A 403 -9.96 3.49 1.94
N GLY A 404 -10.25 3.98 3.15
CA GLY A 404 -9.44 3.71 4.34
C GLY A 404 -8.05 4.38 4.32
N ILE A 405 -7.83 5.35 3.42
CA ILE A 405 -6.59 6.12 3.29
C ILE A 405 -6.84 7.51 3.87
N TYR A 406 -6.01 7.91 4.84
CA TYR A 406 -6.16 9.17 5.56
C TYR A 406 -4.85 9.94 5.56
N LEU A 407 -4.91 11.24 5.29
CA LEU A 407 -3.80 12.17 5.55
C LEU A 407 -4.20 13.07 6.72
N ILE A 408 -3.40 13.06 7.78
CA ILE A 408 -3.71 13.76 9.03
C ILE A 408 -2.50 14.54 9.50
N ASN A 409 -2.69 15.79 9.92
CA ASN A 409 -1.63 16.59 10.55
C ASN A 409 -1.09 15.88 11.80
N LYS A 410 0.24 15.90 12.02
CA LYS A 410 0.90 15.25 13.17
C LYS A 410 0.27 15.70 14.49
N ASP A 411 0.12 17.01 14.70
CA ASP A 411 -0.49 17.58 15.90
C ASP A 411 -1.95 17.14 16.06
N THR A 412 -2.68 17.00 14.96
CA THR A 412 -4.06 16.49 14.97
C THR A 412 -4.11 15.02 15.38
N VAL A 413 -3.18 14.18 14.92
CA VAL A 413 -3.08 12.78 15.37
C VAL A 413 -2.82 12.72 16.88
N VAL A 414 -1.86 13.50 17.38
CA VAL A 414 -1.52 13.56 18.82
C VAL A 414 -2.73 13.99 19.64
N LYS A 415 -3.38 15.09 19.24
CA LYS A 415 -4.57 15.63 19.89
C LYS A 415 -5.72 14.62 19.91
N LEU A 416 -6.01 13.99 18.75
CA LEU A 416 -7.09 13.02 18.64
C LEU A 416 -6.82 11.76 19.47
N LEU A 417 -5.62 11.19 19.38
CA LEU A 417 -5.33 9.89 19.99
C LEU A 417 -4.90 9.97 21.46
N ARG A 418 -4.31 11.08 21.94
CA ARG A 418 -3.93 11.22 23.36
C ARG A 418 -4.95 11.98 24.19
N GLU A 419 -5.56 13.01 23.62
CA GLU A 419 -6.39 13.94 24.39
C GLU A 419 -7.89 13.66 24.22
N GLN A 420 -8.37 13.63 22.97
CA GLN A 420 -9.81 13.57 22.67
C GLN A 420 -10.36 12.15 22.77
N PHE A 421 -9.67 11.17 22.17
CA PHE A 421 -10.13 9.79 22.03
C PHE A 421 -9.06 8.77 22.48
N PRO A 422 -8.58 8.83 23.74
CA PRO A 422 -7.50 7.95 24.22
C PRO A 422 -7.83 6.45 24.25
N LYS A 423 -9.12 6.10 24.14
CA LYS A 423 -9.61 4.72 24.14
C LYS A 423 -10.07 4.23 22.76
N ALA A 424 -9.96 5.07 21.73
CA ALA A 424 -10.30 4.66 20.38
C ALA A 424 -9.35 3.57 19.89
N ASN A 425 -9.93 2.57 19.24
CA ASN A 425 -9.28 1.43 18.62
C ASN A 425 -9.25 1.55 17.10
N ASP A 426 -10.26 2.18 16.47
CA ASP A 426 -10.36 2.25 15.01
C ASP A 426 -10.56 3.68 14.47
N PHE A 427 -9.93 3.97 13.33
CA PHE A 427 -10.05 5.29 12.71
C PHE A 427 -11.42 5.53 12.10
N ALA A 428 -11.95 4.56 11.34
CA ALA A 428 -13.19 4.72 10.61
C ALA A 428 -14.41 4.78 11.54
N SER A 429 -14.48 3.92 12.55
CA SER A 429 -15.65 3.87 13.44
C SER A 429 -15.66 4.89 14.55
N GLU A 430 -14.48 5.36 15.02
CA GLU A 430 -14.39 6.19 16.24
C GLU A 430 -13.69 7.52 15.97
N VAL A 431 -12.45 7.52 15.46
CA VAL A 431 -11.64 8.74 15.38
C VAL A 431 -12.18 9.74 14.34
N ILE A 432 -12.53 9.28 13.14
CA ILE A 432 -13.01 10.15 12.06
C ILE A 432 -14.39 10.77 12.39
N PRO A 433 -15.42 9.98 12.79
CA PRO A 433 -16.68 10.56 13.25
C PRO A 433 -16.49 11.49 14.44
N GLY A 434 -15.60 11.13 15.37
CA GLY A 434 -15.22 11.97 16.51
C GLY A 434 -14.65 13.32 16.08
N ALA A 435 -13.70 13.34 15.14
CA ALA A 435 -13.08 14.55 14.61
C ALA A 435 -14.10 15.50 13.95
N ILE A 436 -15.05 14.93 13.18
CA ILE A 436 -16.16 15.69 12.58
C ILE A 436 -17.04 16.30 13.68
N SER A 437 -17.37 15.54 14.73
CA SER A 437 -18.25 15.98 15.82
C SER A 437 -17.68 17.16 16.63
N ILE A 438 -16.35 17.24 16.76
CA ILE A 438 -15.66 18.33 17.47
C ILE A 438 -15.33 19.52 16.56
N GLY A 439 -15.82 19.52 15.31
CA GLY A 439 -15.70 20.63 14.38
C GLY A 439 -14.35 20.76 13.65
N MET A 440 -13.56 19.68 13.58
CA MET A 440 -12.33 19.68 12.77
C MET A 440 -12.65 19.75 11.27
N LYS A 441 -11.75 20.35 10.50
CA LYS A 441 -11.89 20.43 9.05
C LYS A 441 -11.50 19.10 8.39
N VAL A 442 -12.51 18.28 8.11
CA VAL A 442 -12.34 16.99 7.41
C VAL A 442 -12.73 17.14 5.94
N GLN A 443 -11.81 16.75 5.06
CA GLN A 443 -11.90 16.94 3.61
C GLN A 443 -11.93 15.60 2.87
N GLY A 444 -12.74 15.48 1.82
CA GLY A 444 -12.72 14.35 0.89
C GLY A 444 -11.79 14.60 -0.30
N PHE A 445 -11.05 13.57 -0.71
CA PHE A 445 -10.27 13.55 -1.95
C PHE A 445 -10.82 12.47 -2.88
N ILE A 446 -11.41 12.87 -4.00
CA ILE A 446 -12.07 11.93 -4.92
C ILE A 446 -11.02 11.23 -5.80
N PHE A 447 -11.03 9.90 -5.76
CA PHE A 447 -10.20 9.01 -6.56
C PHE A 447 -11.07 8.24 -7.56
N ASN A 448 -10.70 8.32 -8.85
CA ASN A 448 -11.51 7.81 -9.96
C ASN A 448 -10.83 6.67 -10.74
N GLU A 449 -9.68 6.19 -10.28
CA GLU A 449 -8.94 5.12 -10.97
C GLU A 449 -9.20 3.75 -10.34
N TYR A 450 -8.50 2.72 -10.82
CA TYR A 450 -8.65 1.35 -10.31
C TYR A 450 -8.26 1.27 -8.83
N TRP A 451 -9.21 0.76 -8.04
CA TRP A 451 -9.00 0.40 -6.65
C TRP A 451 -9.78 -0.87 -6.38
N GLU A 452 -9.11 -1.84 -5.77
CA GLU A 452 -9.74 -3.09 -5.39
C GLU A 452 -9.37 -3.46 -3.95
N ASP A 453 -10.41 -3.76 -3.19
CA ASP A 453 -10.32 -4.16 -1.79
C ASP A 453 -10.05 -5.67 -1.71
N MET A 454 -8.81 -6.03 -1.35
CA MET A 454 -8.41 -7.44 -1.27
C MET A 454 -8.89 -8.12 0.01
N ARG A 455 -10.12 -7.87 0.46
CA ARG A 455 -10.69 -8.48 1.67
C ARG A 455 -11.64 -9.64 1.40
N SER A 456 -11.79 -10.13 0.17
CA SER A 456 -12.55 -11.37 -0.10
C SER A 456 -11.76 -12.32 -1.00
N ILE A 457 -12.00 -13.63 -0.83
CA ILE A 457 -11.38 -14.66 -1.68
C ILE A 457 -11.75 -14.43 -3.15
N GLU A 458 -13.00 -14.04 -3.42
CA GLU A 458 -13.46 -13.72 -4.77
C GLU A 458 -12.73 -12.51 -5.37
N ALA A 459 -12.64 -11.39 -4.64
CA ALA A 459 -11.93 -10.19 -5.13
C ALA A 459 -10.44 -10.49 -5.36
N PHE A 460 -9.81 -11.21 -4.44
CA PHE A 460 -8.42 -11.64 -4.57
C PHE A 460 -8.21 -12.54 -5.80
N TYR A 461 -9.10 -13.51 -6.03
CA TYR A 461 -9.05 -14.37 -7.20
C TYR A 461 -9.22 -13.56 -8.49
N GLN A 462 -10.25 -12.71 -8.57
CA GLN A 462 -10.51 -11.90 -9.77
C GLN A 462 -9.35 -10.96 -10.10
N ALA A 463 -8.77 -10.29 -9.11
CA ALA A 463 -7.63 -9.41 -9.33
C ALA A 463 -6.38 -10.14 -9.86
N ASN A 464 -6.14 -11.38 -9.41
CA ASN A 464 -5.08 -12.22 -10.01
C ASN A 464 -5.44 -12.60 -11.46
N MET A 465 -6.68 -13.02 -11.70
CA MET A 465 -7.15 -13.41 -13.03
C MET A 465 -7.17 -12.26 -14.03
N GLU A 466 -7.36 -11.02 -13.58
CA GLU A 466 -7.23 -9.83 -14.43
C GLU A 466 -5.80 -9.63 -14.93
N SER A 467 -4.79 -10.05 -14.16
CA SER A 467 -3.38 -9.96 -14.59
C SER A 467 -3.05 -10.83 -15.81
N THR A 468 -3.89 -11.83 -16.13
CA THR A 468 -3.70 -12.69 -17.32
C THR A 468 -4.34 -12.11 -18.58
N LYS A 469 -5.25 -11.13 -18.45
CA LYS A 469 -6.03 -10.58 -19.56
C LYS A 469 -5.25 -9.49 -20.29
N LYS A 470 -5.13 -9.62 -21.61
CA LYS A 470 -4.43 -8.66 -22.49
C LYS A 470 -5.02 -7.25 -22.52
N ALA A 471 -6.28 -7.09 -22.08
CA ALA A 471 -7.02 -5.84 -22.25
C ALA A 471 -6.66 -4.72 -21.25
N ASN A 472 -5.77 -4.94 -20.27
CA ASN A 472 -5.45 -3.95 -19.22
C ASN A 472 -6.70 -3.30 -18.59
N ILE A 473 -7.80 -4.04 -18.50
CA ILE A 473 -9.01 -3.62 -17.79
C ILE A 473 -8.75 -3.97 -16.33
N GLY A 474 -8.05 -3.10 -15.60
CA GLY A 474 -7.69 -3.33 -14.19
C GLY A 474 -6.35 -2.71 -13.79
N PHE A 475 -5.63 -3.37 -12.87
CA PHE A 475 -4.31 -2.94 -12.41
C PHE A 475 -3.19 -3.29 -13.41
N ASN A 476 -2.43 -2.29 -13.86
CA ASN A 476 -1.30 -2.50 -14.77
C ASN A 476 0.02 -2.74 -14.03
N PHE A 477 0.48 -3.99 -13.99
CA PHE A 477 1.77 -4.38 -13.41
C PHE A 477 3.00 -3.97 -14.26
N PHE A 478 2.82 -3.61 -15.53
CA PHE A 478 3.89 -3.34 -16.51
C PHE A 478 4.13 -1.85 -16.77
N ASP A 479 3.74 -1.01 -15.82
CA ASP A 479 3.89 0.44 -15.92
C ASP A 479 5.35 0.86 -15.67
N LYS A 480 5.90 1.62 -16.63
CA LYS A 480 7.28 2.10 -16.58
C LYS A 480 7.43 3.33 -15.67
N GLU A 481 6.42 4.17 -15.59
CA GLU A 481 6.50 5.45 -14.85
C GLU A 481 6.22 5.26 -13.36
N SER A 482 5.30 4.34 -13.03
CA SER A 482 4.98 3.96 -11.65
C SER A 482 5.03 2.43 -11.50
N PRO A 483 6.25 1.85 -11.47
CA PRO A 483 6.41 0.41 -11.32
C PRO A 483 6.05 -0.04 -9.91
N MET A 484 5.62 -1.29 -9.80
CA MET A 484 5.50 -1.98 -8.52
C MET A 484 6.84 -2.61 -8.18
N TYR A 485 7.45 -2.21 -7.07
CA TYR A 485 8.67 -2.79 -6.55
C TYR A 485 8.37 -4.07 -5.75
N THR A 486 9.36 -4.92 -5.59
CA THR A 486 9.30 -6.09 -4.70
C THR A 486 10.72 -6.58 -4.42
N LEU A 487 10.85 -7.58 -3.56
CA LEU A 487 12.14 -8.21 -3.25
C LEU A 487 12.78 -8.84 -4.51
N PRO A 488 14.01 -8.44 -4.90
CA PRO A 488 14.79 -9.18 -5.89
C PRO A 488 15.23 -10.53 -5.30
N ARG A 489 14.80 -11.64 -5.91
CA ARG A 489 15.02 -13.01 -5.37
C ARG A 489 16.11 -13.82 -6.08
N CYS A 490 16.75 -13.27 -7.12
CA CYS A 490 17.79 -13.93 -7.92
C CYS A 490 17.46 -15.41 -8.29
N LEU A 491 16.21 -15.66 -8.66
CA LEU A 491 15.76 -17.00 -9.08
C LEU A 491 16.30 -17.33 -10.48
N PRO A 492 16.56 -18.61 -10.79
CA PRO A 492 16.85 -19.01 -12.16
C PRO A 492 15.65 -18.70 -13.07
N SER A 493 15.90 -18.68 -14.39
CA SER A 493 14.83 -18.68 -15.38
C SER A 493 13.92 -19.89 -15.19
N THR A 494 12.63 -19.73 -15.53
CA THR A 494 11.68 -20.83 -15.52
C THR A 494 12.06 -21.89 -16.55
N LEU A 495 12.12 -23.15 -16.13
CA LEU A 495 12.38 -24.30 -16.99
C LEU A 495 11.05 -24.85 -17.52
N ILE A 496 10.93 -24.93 -18.84
CA ILE A 496 9.73 -25.43 -19.53
C ILE A 496 10.12 -26.60 -20.42
N THR A 497 9.55 -27.77 -20.15
CA THR A 497 9.74 -28.99 -20.92
C THR A 497 8.41 -29.38 -21.55
N ASP A 498 8.18 -29.01 -22.81
CA ASP A 498 6.99 -29.41 -23.60
C ASP A 498 5.64 -29.06 -22.94
N ALA A 499 5.48 -27.81 -22.49
CA ALA A 499 4.23 -27.32 -21.90
C ALA A 499 3.45 -26.42 -22.87
N ILE A 500 2.12 -26.50 -22.81
CA ILE A 500 1.21 -25.62 -23.56
C ILE A 500 0.67 -24.56 -22.60
N ILE A 501 0.99 -23.29 -22.85
CA ILE A 501 0.63 -22.17 -21.99
C ILE A 501 -0.18 -21.15 -22.80
N THR A 502 -1.39 -20.84 -22.34
CA THR A 502 -2.32 -19.91 -23.00
C THR A 502 -2.88 -18.91 -21.99
N ASP A 503 -2.89 -17.62 -22.32
CA ASP A 503 -3.47 -16.54 -21.49
C ASP A 503 -3.10 -16.65 -20.00
N SER A 504 -1.81 -16.77 -19.69
CA SER A 504 -1.31 -17.11 -18.35
C SER A 504 -0.08 -16.28 -17.98
N VAL A 505 0.12 -16.07 -16.68
CA VAL A 505 1.30 -15.37 -16.13
C VAL A 505 2.18 -16.38 -15.40
N ILE A 506 3.46 -16.42 -15.76
CA ILE A 506 4.43 -17.37 -15.17
C ILE A 506 5.50 -16.59 -14.40
N GLY A 507 5.59 -16.86 -13.10
CA GLY A 507 6.60 -16.31 -12.18
C GLY A 507 7.99 -16.90 -12.40
N GLY A 508 8.96 -16.37 -11.66
CA GLY A 508 10.36 -16.77 -11.77
C GLY A 508 10.66 -18.15 -11.18
N GLY A 509 11.56 -18.89 -11.84
CA GLY A 509 12.14 -20.13 -11.32
C GLY A 509 11.16 -21.32 -11.26
N CYS A 510 10.12 -21.35 -12.08
CA CYS A 510 9.21 -22.49 -12.13
C CYS A 510 9.83 -23.68 -12.88
N ILE A 511 9.32 -24.88 -12.64
CA ILE A 511 9.65 -26.12 -13.35
C ILE A 511 8.34 -26.69 -13.90
N LEU A 512 8.16 -26.60 -15.21
CA LEU A 512 6.94 -27.00 -15.92
C LEU A 512 7.25 -28.17 -16.84
N ASN A 513 6.73 -29.36 -16.53
CA ASN A 513 7.01 -30.58 -17.28
C ASN A 513 5.73 -31.10 -17.94
N ARG A 514 5.70 -31.17 -19.28
CA ARG A 514 4.65 -31.80 -20.10
C ARG A 514 3.22 -31.52 -19.61
N CYS A 515 2.89 -30.25 -19.39
CA CYS A 515 1.63 -29.82 -18.78
C CYS A 515 0.87 -28.80 -19.63
N LYS A 516 -0.42 -28.60 -19.32
CA LYS A 516 -1.30 -27.63 -19.98
C LYS A 516 -1.76 -26.58 -18.97
N ILE A 517 -1.53 -25.31 -19.26
CA ILE A 517 -1.84 -24.18 -18.38
C ILE A 517 -2.64 -23.14 -19.17
N LYS A 518 -3.83 -22.81 -18.69
CA LYS A 518 -4.72 -21.84 -19.34
C LYS A 518 -5.34 -20.87 -18.34
N GLY A 519 -5.36 -19.59 -18.68
CA GLY A 519 -6.04 -18.59 -17.84
C GLY A 519 -5.44 -18.49 -16.43
N THR A 520 -4.19 -18.89 -16.21
CA THR A 520 -3.69 -19.21 -14.86
C THR A 520 -2.53 -18.30 -14.47
N VAL A 521 -2.48 -17.91 -13.20
CA VAL A 521 -1.33 -17.24 -12.59
C VAL A 521 -0.48 -18.29 -11.86
N VAL A 522 0.76 -18.48 -12.30
CA VAL A 522 1.71 -19.41 -11.69
C VAL A 522 2.80 -18.64 -10.98
N GLY A 523 2.79 -18.70 -9.65
CA GLY A 523 3.75 -18.05 -8.76
C GLY A 523 5.12 -18.72 -8.76
N MET A 524 6.10 -17.98 -8.22
CA MET A 524 7.51 -18.37 -8.22
C MET A 524 7.77 -19.77 -7.66
N ARG A 525 8.77 -20.47 -8.24
CA ARG A 525 9.21 -21.82 -7.83
C ARG A 525 8.13 -22.91 -7.91
N ALA A 526 7.04 -22.68 -8.63
CA ALA A 526 6.05 -23.73 -8.84
C ALA A 526 6.67 -24.92 -9.59
N LYS A 527 6.39 -26.14 -9.13
CA LYS A 527 6.73 -27.40 -9.81
C LYS A 527 5.44 -28.05 -10.27
N ILE A 528 5.28 -28.22 -11.59
CA ILE A 528 4.09 -28.80 -12.21
C ILE A 528 4.55 -29.99 -13.05
N GLN A 529 4.05 -31.18 -12.70
CA GLN A 529 4.45 -32.44 -13.31
C GLN A 529 3.67 -32.77 -14.59
N GLU A 530 4.13 -33.84 -15.24
CA GLU A 530 3.59 -34.36 -16.49
C GLU A 530 2.10 -34.64 -16.44
N GLY A 531 1.40 -34.34 -17.54
CA GLY A 531 -0.02 -34.63 -17.70
C GLY A 531 -0.94 -33.66 -16.94
N ALA A 532 -0.40 -32.80 -16.07
CA ALA A 532 -1.21 -31.87 -15.30
C ALA A 532 -1.92 -30.84 -16.21
N VAL A 533 -3.18 -30.56 -15.90
CA VAL A 533 -4.03 -29.58 -16.60
C VAL A 533 -4.55 -28.57 -15.59
N ILE A 534 -4.20 -27.30 -15.79
CA ILE A 534 -4.55 -26.21 -14.86
C ILE A 534 -5.28 -25.12 -15.65
N GLU A 535 -6.51 -24.85 -15.24
CA GLU A 535 -7.39 -23.87 -15.89
C GLU A 535 -7.93 -22.88 -14.88
N ASP A 536 -7.95 -21.61 -15.26
CA ASP A 536 -8.56 -20.51 -14.50
C ASP A 536 -8.19 -20.56 -13.01
N SER A 537 -6.90 -20.61 -12.68
CA SER A 537 -6.45 -20.85 -11.30
C SER A 537 -5.31 -19.92 -10.88
N VAL A 538 -5.11 -19.81 -9.58
CA VAL A 538 -4.01 -19.06 -8.97
C VAL A 538 -3.13 -20.02 -8.18
N ILE A 539 -1.95 -20.33 -8.70
CA ILE A 539 -0.96 -21.18 -8.04
C ILE A 539 0.06 -20.27 -7.37
N MET A 540 0.10 -20.17 -6.04
CA MET A 540 1.00 -19.25 -5.34
C MET A 540 2.49 -19.66 -5.36
N GLY A 541 2.77 -20.91 -5.76
CA GLY A 541 4.12 -21.44 -5.91
C GLY A 541 4.75 -21.92 -4.60
N SER A 542 6.06 -21.73 -4.43
CA SER A 542 6.79 -22.22 -3.27
C SER A 542 7.86 -21.25 -2.75
N ASP A 543 8.07 -21.28 -1.44
CA ASP A 543 9.14 -20.54 -0.79
C ASP A 543 10.52 -21.20 -0.96
N ILE A 544 10.56 -22.51 -1.26
CA ILE A 544 11.78 -23.31 -1.35
C ILE A 544 11.76 -24.22 -2.59
N TYR A 545 12.93 -24.65 -3.07
CA TYR A 545 13.00 -25.81 -3.94
C TYR A 545 13.16 -27.06 -3.08
N GLN A 546 12.28 -28.05 -3.25
CA GLN A 546 12.51 -29.36 -2.67
C GLN A 546 13.55 -30.07 -3.55
N MET A 547 14.79 -30.18 -3.05
CA MET A 547 15.79 -31.05 -3.65
C MET A 547 15.33 -32.50 -3.40
N GLU A 548 15.32 -33.31 -4.45
CA GLU A 548 15.22 -34.76 -4.30
C GLU A 548 16.56 -35.22 -3.71
N ASP A 549 16.58 -35.70 -2.46
CA ASP A 549 17.79 -36.24 -1.85
C ASP A 549 18.22 -37.50 -2.64
N ILE A 550 19.13 -37.34 -3.60
CA ILE A 550 19.67 -38.42 -4.45
C ILE A 550 20.51 -39.43 -3.64
N GLN A 551 20.75 -39.19 -2.34
CA GLN A 551 21.77 -39.92 -1.55
C GLN A 551 21.36 -40.45 -0.18
N CYS A 552 20.08 -40.71 0.08
CA CYS A 552 19.74 -41.49 1.28
C CYS A 552 18.63 -42.49 0.97
N GLY A 553 19.00 -43.77 0.84
CA GLY A 553 18.10 -44.93 0.75
C GLY A 553 17.28 -45.18 2.03
N MET A 554 16.84 -44.11 2.69
CA MET A 554 15.89 -44.12 3.79
C MET A 554 14.67 -43.33 3.33
N SER A 555 13.68 -44.05 2.80
CA SER A 555 12.31 -43.56 2.70
C SER A 555 11.91 -43.04 4.09
N LYS A 556 11.92 -41.71 4.28
CA LYS A 556 11.36 -41.09 5.47
C LYS A 556 9.85 -41.29 5.37
N LYS A 557 9.36 -42.38 5.96
CA LYS A 557 7.94 -42.59 6.29
C LYS A 557 7.39 -41.29 6.88
N GLY A 558 6.58 -40.56 6.10
CA GLY A 558 5.93 -39.36 6.61
C GLY A 558 5.26 -38.47 5.57
N ILE A 559 5.89 -38.17 4.43
CA ILE A 559 5.29 -37.34 3.37
C ILE A 559 5.84 -37.79 2.01
N ASP A 560 5.11 -38.67 1.32
CA ASP A 560 5.54 -39.21 0.02
C ASP A 560 5.28 -38.23 -1.14
N ILE A 561 4.38 -37.25 -0.93
CA ILE A 561 3.98 -36.29 -1.97
C ILE A 561 4.90 -35.06 -1.92
N PRO A 562 5.67 -34.76 -2.99
CA PRO A 562 6.54 -33.59 -3.04
C PRO A 562 5.73 -32.28 -3.13
N ILE A 563 6.39 -31.15 -2.85
CA ILE A 563 5.81 -29.83 -3.07
C ILE A 563 5.57 -29.63 -4.57
N GLY A 564 4.38 -29.14 -4.91
CA GLY A 564 3.96 -28.88 -6.29
C GLY A 564 2.72 -29.65 -6.67
N ILE A 565 2.50 -29.73 -7.98
CA ILE A 565 1.36 -30.40 -8.59
C ILE A 565 1.83 -31.71 -9.22
N GLY A 566 1.29 -32.83 -8.73
CA GLY A 566 1.59 -34.18 -9.18
C GLY A 566 1.10 -34.50 -10.59
N GLU A 567 1.48 -35.68 -11.06
CA GLU A 567 1.19 -36.17 -12.41
C GLU A 567 -0.31 -36.33 -12.65
N ASP A 568 -0.76 -36.07 -13.88
CA ASP A 568 -2.14 -36.29 -14.35
C ASP A 568 -3.24 -35.60 -13.50
N THR A 569 -2.85 -34.56 -12.76
CA THR A 569 -3.75 -33.80 -11.90
C THR A 569 -4.46 -32.69 -12.66
N GLN A 570 -5.76 -32.51 -12.40
CA GLN A 570 -6.59 -31.46 -13.01
C GLN A 570 -7.04 -30.46 -11.95
N ILE A 571 -6.81 -29.17 -12.21
CA ILE A 571 -7.20 -28.08 -11.30
C ILE A 571 -7.96 -27.04 -12.10
N ARG A 572 -9.15 -26.67 -11.63
CA ARG A 572 -9.99 -25.64 -12.24
C ARG A 572 -10.59 -24.72 -11.19
N LYS A 573 -10.56 -23.40 -11.45
CA LYS A 573 -11.18 -22.37 -10.58
C LYS A 573 -10.75 -22.51 -9.12
N ALA A 574 -9.45 -22.58 -8.90
CA ALA A 574 -8.87 -22.80 -7.57
C ALA A 574 -7.73 -21.82 -7.24
N ILE A 575 -7.51 -21.62 -5.95
CA ILE A 575 -6.32 -21.00 -5.39
C ILE A 575 -5.52 -22.09 -4.68
N VAL A 576 -4.31 -22.36 -5.17
CA VAL A 576 -3.37 -23.27 -4.54
C VAL A 576 -2.33 -22.46 -3.80
N ASP A 577 -2.42 -22.45 -2.48
CA ASP A 577 -1.52 -21.67 -1.62
C ASP A 577 -0.10 -22.28 -1.58
N LYS A 578 0.84 -21.53 -1.01
CA LYS A 578 2.26 -21.84 -1.01
C LYS A 578 2.59 -23.19 -0.42
N ASN A 579 3.56 -23.85 -1.03
CA ASN A 579 4.15 -25.10 -0.56
C ASN A 579 3.15 -26.27 -0.47
N ALA A 580 1.99 -26.16 -1.14
CA ALA A 580 1.03 -27.25 -1.23
C ALA A 580 1.66 -28.48 -1.92
N ARG A 581 1.21 -29.66 -1.49
CA ARG A 581 1.67 -30.98 -1.96
C ARG A 581 0.45 -31.68 -2.55
N ILE A 582 0.26 -31.54 -3.87
CA ILE A 582 -0.85 -32.16 -4.57
C ILE A 582 -0.37 -33.46 -5.19
N GLY A 583 -1.04 -34.55 -4.82
CA GLY A 583 -0.76 -35.89 -5.31
C GLY A 583 -0.98 -36.08 -6.81
N LYS A 584 -0.79 -37.32 -7.25
CA LYS A 584 -1.06 -37.76 -8.62
C LYS A 584 -2.54 -38.01 -8.82
N ASN A 585 -3.04 -37.83 -10.05
CA ASN A 585 -4.44 -38.11 -10.42
C ASN A 585 -5.47 -37.38 -9.55
N VAL A 586 -5.13 -36.19 -9.04
CA VAL A 586 -6.05 -35.38 -8.22
C VAL A 586 -6.97 -34.57 -9.13
N LEU A 587 -8.24 -34.45 -8.76
CA LEU A 587 -9.23 -33.63 -9.46
C LEU A 587 -9.76 -32.55 -8.52
N ILE A 588 -9.35 -31.30 -8.73
CA ILE A 588 -9.89 -30.13 -8.03
C ILE A 588 -10.76 -29.36 -9.02
N ILE A 589 -12.04 -29.68 -9.05
CA ILE A 589 -12.96 -29.16 -10.08
C ILE A 589 -14.29 -28.67 -9.52
N ASN A 590 -14.62 -28.95 -8.26
CA ASN A 590 -15.87 -28.56 -7.60
C ASN A 590 -17.10 -28.88 -8.48
N LYS A 591 -17.23 -30.15 -8.87
CA LYS A 591 -18.25 -30.62 -9.84
C LYS A 591 -19.69 -30.28 -9.39
N ASP A 592 -19.93 -30.29 -8.08
CA ASP A 592 -21.24 -30.04 -7.49
C ASP A 592 -21.55 -28.54 -7.31
N ASN A 593 -20.64 -27.65 -7.75
CA ASN A 593 -20.77 -26.19 -7.66
C ASN A 593 -21.06 -25.69 -6.23
N VAL A 594 -20.43 -26.32 -5.23
CA VAL A 594 -20.51 -25.90 -3.83
C VAL A 594 -20.04 -24.45 -3.73
N GLN A 595 -20.81 -23.59 -3.05
CA GLN A 595 -20.46 -22.18 -2.89
C GLN A 595 -19.57 -21.94 -1.68
N GLU A 596 -19.91 -22.53 -0.54
CA GLU A 596 -19.18 -22.42 0.71
C GLU A 596 -18.98 -23.81 1.31
N GLY A 597 -17.78 -24.10 1.80
CA GLY A 597 -17.46 -25.39 2.41
C GLY A 597 -16.17 -25.34 3.21
N ILE A 598 -16.23 -25.72 4.49
CA ILE A 598 -15.05 -25.74 5.36
C ILE A 598 -14.58 -27.18 5.50
N ASN A 599 -13.46 -27.51 4.86
CA ASN A 599 -12.91 -28.87 4.86
C ASN A 599 -11.42 -28.90 5.21
N GLU A 600 -11.03 -28.09 6.20
CA GLU A 600 -9.62 -27.86 6.53
C GLU A 600 -8.85 -29.11 6.93
N ALA A 601 -9.54 -30.09 7.52
CA ALA A 601 -8.95 -31.39 7.87
C ALA A 601 -8.40 -32.12 6.63
N ASN A 602 -9.03 -31.90 5.47
CA ASN A 602 -8.62 -32.44 4.17
C ASN A 602 -7.77 -31.44 3.37
N GLY A 603 -7.36 -30.32 3.98
CA GLY A 603 -6.39 -29.40 3.38
C GLY A 603 -6.97 -28.35 2.43
N PHE A 604 -8.29 -28.17 2.34
CA PHE A 604 -8.91 -27.15 1.50
C PHE A 604 -10.18 -26.54 2.11
N ILE A 605 -10.60 -25.38 1.62
CA ILE A 605 -11.96 -24.86 1.81
C ILE A 605 -12.53 -24.41 0.47
N ILE A 606 -13.82 -24.12 0.41
CA ILE A 606 -14.49 -23.52 -0.74
C ILE A 606 -15.14 -22.23 -0.28
N SER A 607 -14.92 -21.13 -1.01
CA SER A 607 -15.56 -19.84 -0.77
C SER A 607 -15.89 -19.15 -2.09
N GLY A 608 -17.12 -18.64 -2.24
CA GLY A 608 -17.61 -18.09 -3.51
C GLY A 608 -17.51 -19.07 -4.70
N GLY A 609 -17.58 -20.38 -4.42
CA GLY A 609 -17.38 -21.43 -5.42
C GLY A 609 -15.95 -21.56 -5.94
N ILE A 610 -14.97 -20.98 -5.24
CA ILE A 610 -13.53 -21.10 -5.52
C ILE A 610 -12.93 -22.07 -4.50
N VAL A 611 -12.24 -23.10 -4.96
CA VAL A 611 -11.52 -24.02 -4.07
C VAL A 611 -10.22 -23.37 -3.62
N VAL A 612 -9.97 -23.31 -2.32
CA VAL A 612 -8.74 -22.77 -1.74
C VAL A 612 -7.99 -23.88 -1.01
N VAL A 613 -6.91 -24.37 -1.61
CA VAL A 613 -6.00 -25.34 -0.97
C VAL A 613 -5.10 -24.59 0.01
N LEU A 614 -5.02 -25.09 1.25
CA LEU A 614 -4.31 -24.41 2.33
C LEU A 614 -2.78 -24.45 2.14
N CYS A 615 -2.10 -23.45 2.72
CA CYS A 615 -0.63 -23.41 2.77
C CYS A 615 -0.05 -24.69 3.39
N SER A 616 0.87 -25.33 2.67
CA SER A 616 1.49 -26.61 3.03
C SER A 616 0.52 -27.78 3.23
N ALA A 617 -0.71 -27.70 2.69
CA ALA A 617 -1.63 -28.83 2.67
C ALA A 617 -1.08 -29.99 1.84
N VAL A 618 -1.52 -31.19 2.20
CA VAL A 618 -1.29 -32.41 1.42
C VAL A 618 -2.65 -32.85 0.89
N ILE A 619 -2.79 -32.92 -0.43
CA ILE A 619 -3.95 -33.52 -1.09
C ILE A 619 -3.50 -34.90 -1.61
N PRO A 620 -4.01 -36.02 -1.05
CA PRO A 620 -3.58 -37.37 -1.41
C PRO A 620 -3.82 -37.72 -2.88
N ASP A 621 -3.07 -38.69 -3.39
CA ASP A 621 -3.26 -39.24 -4.73
C ASP A 621 -4.71 -39.69 -4.96
N GLY A 622 -5.24 -39.43 -6.15
CA GLY A 622 -6.60 -39.82 -6.55
C GLY A 622 -7.74 -39.04 -5.89
N SER A 623 -7.44 -38.02 -5.08
CA SER A 623 -8.48 -37.22 -4.41
C SER A 623 -9.34 -36.43 -5.39
N ILE A 624 -10.64 -36.29 -5.07
CA ILE A 624 -11.60 -35.50 -5.84
C ILE A 624 -12.20 -34.43 -4.91
N VAL A 625 -12.13 -33.17 -5.33
CA VAL A 625 -12.57 -31.98 -4.61
C VAL A 625 -13.60 -31.19 -5.41
#